data_AF-A0A3L5TVZ8-F1
#
_entry.id   AF-A0A3L5TVZ8-F1
#
_cell.length_a   1.000
_cell.length_b   1.000
_cell.length_c   1.000
_cell.angle_alpha   90.00
_cell.angle_beta   90.00
_cell.angle_gamma   90.00
#
_symmetry.space_group_name_H-M   'P 1'
#
loop_
_entity.id
_entity.type
_entity.pdbx_description
1 polymer ?
#
loop_
_entity_poly.entity_id
_entity_poly.type
_entity_poly.pdbx_seq_one_letter_code
_entity_poly.pdbx_strand_id
1 'polypeptide(L)'
;LLRCLGNLCSGPDEYTVMACENQQLLPVLGTYLSSNHRHVKKETLWVLSNLTSESKACSAVTHSPLLHQILEQVPAAFDIKMEALYVLCNLAIHGEEICSYLVDNGVLQQVTPVLKSSDVEILNLGLSLVEMALRMTQNGCHVFEECDGVTRLEALDYHNNDTIRHQASELLDVYFYGESQEGDG
;
A
#
# COMPACT_ATOMS: atom_id res chain seq x y z
N LEU A 1 -19.60 15.96 4.73
CA LEU A 1 -18.54 16.56 3.90
C LEU A 1 -17.64 15.50 3.28
N LEU A 2 -16.93 14.67 4.07
CA LEU A 2 -16.08 13.59 3.55
C LEU A 2 -16.81 12.66 2.56
N ARG A 3 -18.03 12.24 2.90
CA ARG A 3 -18.85 11.42 1.98
C ARG A 3 -19.17 12.12 0.65
N CYS A 4 -19.39 13.44 0.66
CA CYS A 4 -19.61 14.21 -0.56
C CYS A 4 -18.33 14.33 -1.39
N LEU A 5 -17.19 14.58 -0.74
CA LEU A 5 -15.89 14.65 -1.39
C LEU A 5 -15.48 13.31 -1.99
N GLY A 6 -15.68 12.21 -1.27
CA GLY A 6 -15.33 10.89 -1.79
C GLY A 6 -16.25 10.46 -2.93
N ASN A 7 -17.54 10.80 -2.89
CA ASN A 7 -18.44 10.60 -4.04
C ASN A 7 -18.04 11.45 -5.26
N LEU A 8 -17.48 12.65 -5.04
CA LEU A 8 -16.96 13.49 -6.11
C LEU A 8 -15.71 12.86 -6.74
N CYS A 9 -14.79 12.36 -5.91
CA CYS A 9 -13.54 11.73 -6.35
C CYS A 9 -13.73 10.31 -6.92
N SER A 10 -14.86 9.65 -6.63
CA SER A 10 -15.25 8.41 -7.31
C SER A 10 -15.98 8.65 -8.64
N GLY A 11 -16.16 9.92 -9.02
CA GLY A 11 -16.75 10.34 -10.30
C GLY A 11 -15.72 10.38 -11.42
N PRO A 12 -15.99 11.10 -12.51
CA PRO A 12 -15.03 11.30 -13.60
C PRO A 12 -13.68 11.84 -13.12
N ASP A 13 -12.59 11.37 -13.73
CA ASP A 13 -11.19 11.70 -13.40
C ASP A 13 -10.95 13.21 -13.30
N GLU A 14 -11.65 14.01 -14.13
CA GLU A 14 -11.61 15.48 -14.10
C GLU A 14 -11.91 16.06 -12.72
N TYR A 15 -12.84 15.47 -11.97
CA TYR A 15 -13.21 15.94 -10.63
C TYR A 15 -12.13 15.63 -9.59
N THR A 16 -11.50 14.47 -9.71
CA THR A 16 -10.38 14.07 -8.87
C THR A 16 -9.17 14.98 -9.10
N VAL A 17 -8.87 15.28 -10.37
CA VAL A 17 -7.80 16.22 -10.74
C VAL A 17 -8.12 17.62 -10.22
N MET A 18 -9.34 18.13 -10.44
CA MET A 18 -9.75 19.45 -9.94
C MET A 18 -9.71 19.54 -8.41
N ALA A 19 -10.07 18.45 -7.71
CA ALA A 19 -9.96 18.39 -6.26
C ALA A 19 -8.50 18.52 -5.81
N CYS A 20 -7.55 17.87 -6.51
CA CYS A 20 -6.12 17.97 -6.24
C CYS A 20 -5.51 19.34 -6.55
N GLU A 21 -6.07 20.11 -7.49
CA GLU A 21 -5.65 21.50 -7.75
C GLU A 21 -5.96 22.43 -6.55
N ASN A 22 -6.91 22.05 -5.70
CA ASN A 22 -7.18 22.78 -4.47
C ASN A 22 -6.09 22.52 -3.42
N GLN A 23 -5.20 23.50 -3.26
CA GLN A 23 -4.07 23.46 -2.31
C GLN A 23 -4.46 23.19 -0.84
N GLN A 24 -5.71 23.42 -0.46
CA GLN A 24 -6.20 23.19 0.91
C GLN A 24 -6.70 21.76 1.14
N LEU A 25 -6.95 20.98 0.09
CA LEU A 25 -7.56 19.66 0.24
C LEU A 25 -6.65 18.70 1.02
N LEU A 26 -5.41 18.51 0.58
CA LEU A 26 -4.47 17.58 1.24
C LEU A 26 -4.17 17.99 2.70
N PRO A 27 -3.90 19.26 3.04
CA PRO A 27 -3.75 19.69 4.44
C PRO A 27 -4.98 19.39 5.31
N VAL A 28 -6.18 19.60 4.79
CA VAL A 28 -7.43 19.31 5.51
C VAL A 28 -7.60 17.80 5.72
N LEU A 29 -7.32 16.99 4.70
CA LEU A 29 -7.35 15.53 4.84
C LEU A 29 -6.33 15.06 5.89
N GLY A 30 -5.16 15.67 5.98
CA GLY A 30 -4.15 15.31 7.00
C GLY A 30 -4.60 15.65 8.42
N THR A 31 -5.31 16.77 8.57
CA THR A 31 -5.95 17.13 9.85
C THR A 31 -7.02 16.10 10.24
N TYR A 32 -7.81 15.64 9.28
CA TYR A 32 -8.85 14.63 9.52
C TYR A 32 -8.29 13.24 9.80
N LEU A 33 -7.20 12.85 9.14
CA LEU A 33 -6.53 11.57 9.38
C LEU A 33 -5.91 11.51 10.80
N SER A 34 -5.55 12.68 11.34
CA SER A 34 -5.07 12.83 12.73
C SER A 34 -6.21 12.85 13.78
N SER A 35 -7.48 12.75 13.36
CA SER A 35 -8.62 12.76 14.28
C SER A 35 -8.67 11.53 15.17
N ASN A 36 -9.08 11.70 16.43
CA ASN A 36 -9.33 10.57 17.34
C ASN A 36 -10.58 9.76 16.97
N HIS A 37 -11.38 10.24 16.03
CA HIS A 37 -12.60 9.56 15.60
C HIS A 37 -12.32 8.57 14.47
N ARG A 38 -12.43 7.26 14.77
CA ARG A 38 -12.25 6.16 13.81
C ARG A 38 -13.03 6.35 12.50
N HIS A 39 -14.28 6.80 12.57
CA HIS A 39 -15.09 7.02 11.37
C HIS A 39 -14.54 8.13 10.47
N VAL A 40 -13.94 9.18 11.06
CA VAL A 40 -13.30 10.27 10.32
C VAL A 40 -12.09 9.74 9.59
N LYS A 41 -11.21 9.01 10.30
CA LYS A 41 -10.04 8.37 9.69
C LYS A 41 -10.42 7.47 8.52
N LYS A 42 -11.43 6.61 8.72
CA LYS A 42 -11.90 5.68 7.68
C LYS A 42 -12.36 6.43 6.44
N GLU A 43 -13.25 7.40 6.60
CA GLU A 43 -13.79 8.17 5.46
C GLU A 43 -12.70 9.04 4.81
N THR A 44 -11.72 9.51 5.57
CA THR A 44 -10.55 10.23 5.02
C THR A 44 -9.69 9.31 4.16
N LEU A 45 -9.38 8.10 4.63
CA LEU A 45 -8.62 7.11 3.82
C LEU A 45 -9.41 6.70 2.58
N TRP A 46 -10.73 6.56 2.69
CA TRP A 46 -11.60 6.29 1.54
C TRP A 46 -11.59 7.42 0.50
N VAL A 47 -11.57 8.69 0.94
CA VAL A 47 -11.38 9.82 0.01
C VAL A 47 -9.99 9.75 -0.64
N LEU A 48 -8.96 9.45 0.14
CA LEU A 48 -7.59 9.32 -0.38
C LEU A 48 -7.47 8.17 -1.39
N SER A 49 -8.14 7.03 -1.18
CA SER A 49 -8.06 5.89 -2.11
C SER A 49 -8.66 6.27 -3.46
N ASN A 50 -9.79 6.98 -3.47
CA ASN A 50 -10.38 7.54 -4.68
C ASN A 50 -9.52 8.64 -5.32
N LEU A 51 -8.81 9.46 -4.53
CA LEU A 51 -7.87 10.44 -5.11
C LEU A 51 -6.71 9.73 -5.81
N THR A 52 -6.14 8.72 -5.15
CA THR A 52 -4.98 7.96 -5.65
C THR A 52 -5.31 6.95 -6.74
N SER A 53 -6.57 6.79 -7.14
CA SER A 53 -6.87 6.04 -8.38
C SER A 53 -6.40 6.81 -9.62
N GLU A 54 -6.24 8.13 -9.53
CA GLU A 54 -5.79 8.99 -10.61
C GLU A 54 -4.30 9.32 -10.54
N SER A 55 -3.58 9.04 -11.64
CA SER A 55 -2.12 9.20 -11.72
C SER A 55 -1.65 10.63 -11.41
N LYS A 56 -2.38 11.65 -11.88
CA LYS A 56 -2.06 13.07 -11.65
C LYS A 56 -2.14 13.49 -10.19
N ALA A 57 -2.96 12.81 -9.39
CA ALA A 57 -3.12 13.09 -7.96
C ALA A 57 -2.05 12.41 -7.10
N CYS A 58 -1.47 11.30 -7.58
CA CYS A 58 -0.62 10.43 -6.79
C CYS A 58 0.70 11.07 -6.36
N SER A 59 1.34 11.86 -7.23
CA SER A 59 2.57 12.55 -6.86
C SER A 59 2.35 13.56 -5.72
N ALA A 60 1.22 14.27 -5.72
CA ALA A 60 0.89 15.23 -4.68
C ALA A 60 0.66 14.54 -3.32
N VAL A 61 -0.01 13.39 -3.30
CA VAL A 61 -0.21 12.61 -2.07
C VAL A 61 1.11 12.02 -1.57
N THR A 62 1.87 11.37 -2.46
CA THR A 62 3.16 10.70 -2.17
C THR A 62 4.17 11.66 -1.55
N HIS A 63 4.34 12.86 -2.10
CA HIS A 63 5.32 13.84 -1.65
C HIS A 63 4.81 14.76 -0.53
N SER A 64 3.61 14.51 0.00
CA SER A 64 3.04 15.29 1.10
C SER A 64 3.26 14.60 2.45
N PRO A 65 3.12 15.32 3.58
CA PRO A 65 3.12 14.71 4.92
C PRO A 65 2.05 13.64 5.12
N LEU A 66 1.05 13.54 4.24
CA LEU A 66 0.02 12.51 4.30
C LEU A 66 0.59 11.10 4.18
N LEU A 67 1.66 10.90 3.40
CA LEU A 67 2.22 9.56 3.21
C LEU A 67 2.58 8.92 4.54
N HIS A 68 3.28 9.65 5.42
CA HIS A 68 3.64 9.16 6.73
C HIS A 68 2.40 8.86 7.59
N GLN A 69 1.39 9.74 7.55
CA GLN A 69 0.14 9.53 8.29
C GLN A 69 -0.66 8.31 7.80
N ILE A 70 -0.64 8.03 6.48
CA ILE A 70 -1.25 6.84 5.88
C ILE A 70 -0.50 5.58 6.33
N LEU A 71 0.83 5.60 6.32
CA LEU A 71 1.67 4.50 6.78
C LEU A 71 1.40 4.16 8.26
N GLU A 72 1.24 5.16 9.12
CA GLU A 72 0.87 4.99 10.54
C GLU A 72 -0.52 4.34 10.73
N GLN A 73 -1.38 4.35 9.71
CA GLN A 73 -2.70 3.72 9.77
C GLN A 73 -2.67 2.22 9.39
N VAL A 74 -1.59 1.72 8.77
CA VAL A 74 -1.44 0.29 8.44
C VAL A 74 -1.53 -0.62 9.66
N PRO A 75 -0.89 -0.34 10.82
CA PRO A 75 -1.04 -1.19 12.01
C PRO A 75 -2.37 -1.01 12.76
N ALA A 76 -3.28 -0.14 12.29
CA ALA A 76 -4.52 0.16 12.99
C ALA A 76 -5.56 -0.99 12.93
N ALA A 77 -6.77 -0.71 13.44
CA ALA A 77 -7.89 -1.65 13.41
C ALA A 77 -8.25 -2.04 11.96
N PHE A 78 -8.85 -3.23 11.80
CA PHE A 78 -9.17 -3.88 10.52
C PHE A 78 -9.66 -2.93 9.42
N ASP A 79 -10.73 -2.18 9.68
CA ASP A 79 -11.35 -1.28 8.70
C ASP A 79 -10.45 -0.10 8.30
N ILE A 80 -9.64 0.42 9.22
CA ILE A 80 -8.69 1.51 8.95
C ILE A 80 -7.49 0.97 8.16
N LYS A 81 -6.96 -0.18 8.57
CA LYS A 81 -5.85 -0.87 7.91
C LYS A 81 -6.19 -1.18 6.45
N MET A 82 -7.39 -1.73 6.21
CA MET A 82 -7.85 -2.08 4.87
C MET A 82 -7.88 -0.86 3.94
N GLU A 83 -8.46 0.26 4.39
CA GLU A 83 -8.49 1.50 3.60
C GLU A 83 -7.08 2.08 3.38
N ALA A 84 -6.20 2.01 4.38
CA ALA A 84 -4.81 2.46 4.23
C ALA A 84 -4.05 1.62 3.19
N LEU A 85 -4.25 0.30 3.20
CA LEU A 85 -3.66 -0.60 2.20
C LEU A 85 -4.18 -0.30 0.79
N TYR A 86 -5.48 -0.03 0.62
CA TYR A 86 -6.01 0.41 -0.68
C TYR A 86 -5.33 1.67 -1.20
N VAL A 87 -5.13 2.69 -0.35
CA VAL A 87 -4.40 3.91 -0.74
C VAL A 87 -2.98 3.57 -1.21
N LEU A 88 -2.26 2.74 -0.44
CA LEU A 88 -0.87 2.39 -0.77
C LEU A 88 -0.77 1.54 -2.05
N CYS A 89 -1.68 0.58 -2.27
CA CYS A 89 -1.75 -0.18 -3.50
C CYS A 89 -2.05 0.72 -4.70
N ASN A 90 -3.01 1.64 -4.55
CA ASN A 90 -3.33 2.62 -5.59
C ASN A 90 -2.14 3.51 -5.90
N LEU A 91 -1.36 3.95 -4.91
CA LEU A 91 -0.14 4.73 -5.17
C LEU A 91 0.91 3.89 -5.92
N ALA A 92 1.21 2.67 -5.44
CA ALA A 92 2.27 1.82 -5.98
C ALA A 92 2.03 1.41 -7.44
N ILE A 93 0.78 1.24 -7.88
CA ILE A 93 0.47 0.80 -9.26
C ILE A 93 0.86 1.84 -10.32
N HIS A 94 1.03 3.12 -9.94
CA HIS A 94 1.33 4.20 -10.88
C HIS A 94 2.80 4.29 -11.30
N GLY A 95 3.65 3.36 -10.87
CA GLY A 95 4.97 3.13 -11.45
C GLY A 95 6.14 3.18 -10.46
N GLU A 96 7.33 2.90 -11.01
CA GLU A 96 8.59 2.74 -10.27
C GLU A 96 8.96 3.95 -9.41
N GLU A 97 8.76 5.18 -9.89
CA GLU A 97 9.11 6.40 -9.13
C GLU A 97 8.33 6.48 -7.82
N ILE A 98 7.01 6.33 -7.88
CA ILE A 98 6.15 6.36 -6.69
C ILE A 98 6.44 5.14 -5.82
N CYS A 99 6.56 3.95 -6.41
CA CYS A 99 6.81 2.73 -5.65
C CYS A 99 8.15 2.79 -4.89
N SER A 100 9.21 3.28 -5.52
CA SER A 100 10.53 3.48 -4.89
C SER A 100 10.43 4.48 -3.74
N TYR A 101 9.70 5.59 -3.93
CA TYR A 101 9.48 6.55 -2.85
C TYR A 101 8.74 5.92 -1.67
N LEU A 102 7.76 5.04 -1.91
CA LEU A 102 7.07 4.31 -0.85
C LEU A 102 8.03 3.37 -0.08
N VAL A 103 8.89 2.64 -0.81
CA VAL A 103 9.92 1.77 -0.21
C VAL A 103 10.89 2.57 0.66
N ASP A 104 11.42 3.68 0.13
CA ASP A 104 12.35 4.55 0.85
C ASP A 104 11.71 5.21 2.10
N ASN A 105 10.38 5.36 2.11
CA ASN A 105 9.62 5.90 3.25
C ASN A 105 9.04 4.83 4.18
N GLY A 106 9.43 3.58 4.00
CA GLY A 106 9.19 2.53 4.99
C GLY A 106 7.90 1.72 4.76
N VAL A 107 7.37 1.66 3.53
CA VAL A 107 6.14 0.90 3.23
C VAL A 107 6.30 -0.59 3.56
N LEU A 108 7.46 -1.18 3.27
CA LEU A 108 7.72 -2.60 3.50
C LEU A 108 7.77 -2.92 4.99
N GLN A 109 8.30 -2.04 5.82
CA GLN A 109 8.34 -2.16 7.28
C GLN A 109 6.92 -2.21 7.86
N GLN A 110 5.98 -1.44 7.29
CA GLN A 110 4.59 -1.42 7.73
C GLN A 110 3.78 -2.60 7.20
N VAL A 111 4.02 -3.03 5.96
CA VAL A 111 3.23 -4.06 5.26
C VAL A 111 3.69 -5.47 5.61
N THR A 112 4.97 -5.67 5.89
CA THR A 112 5.51 -7.00 6.22
C THR A 112 4.80 -7.66 7.44
N PRO A 113 4.47 -6.94 8.52
CA PRO A 113 3.59 -7.44 9.59
C PRO A 113 2.20 -7.91 9.14
N VAL A 114 1.65 -7.31 8.07
CA VAL A 114 0.31 -7.61 7.53
C VAL A 114 0.23 -9.04 6.97
N LEU A 115 1.34 -9.61 6.53
CA LEU A 115 1.42 -10.99 6.01
C LEU A 115 1.09 -12.08 7.06
N LYS A 116 0.90 -11.70 8.33
CA LYS A 116 0.38 -12.59 9.40
C LYS A 116 -1.13 -12.50 9.60
N SER A 117 -1.83 -11.69 8.80
CA SER A 117 -3.28 -11.52 8.90
C SER A 117 -3.99 -12.85 8.61
N SER A 118 -5.06 -13.15 9.35
CA SER A 118 -5.95 -14.27 9.03
C SER A 118 -7.00 -13.90 7.98
N ASP A 119 -7.13 -12.60 7.69
CA ASP A 119 -8.08 -12.09 6.72
C ASP A 119 -7.46 -12.11 5.31
N VAL A 120 -8.15 -12.78 4.39
CA VAL A 120 -7.66 -13.05 3.03
C VAL A 120 -7.57 -11.78 2.20
N GLU A 121 -8.50 -10.83 2.37
CA GLU A 121 -8.50 -9.58 1.60
C GLU A 121 -7.32 -8.69 2.01
N ILE A 122 -7.08 -8.57 3.31
CA ILE A 122 -5.90 -7.88 3.84
C ILE A 122 -4.60 -8.55 3.39
N LEU A 123 -4.54 -9.89 3.39
CA LEU A 123 -3.38 -10.61 2.89
C LEU A 123 -3.13 -10.35 1.40
N ASN A 124 -4.17 -10.39 0.58
CA ASN A 124 -4.06 -10.11 -0.86
C ASN A 124 -3.52 -8.70 -1.09
N LEU A 125 -4.06 -7.68 -0.42
CA LEU A 125 -3.55 -6.32 -0.54
C LEU A 125 -2.09 -6.21 -0.10
N GLY A 126 -1.73 -6.86 1.01
CA GLY A 126 -0.36 -6.91 1.50
C GLY A 126 0.60 -7.56 0.51
N LEU A 127 0.23 -8.73 -0.04
CA LEU A 127 1.00 -9.46 -1.04
C LEU A 127 1.14 -8.68 -2.34
N SER A 128 0.08 -8.05 -2.84
CA SER A 128 0.15 -7.21 -4.04
C SER A 128 1.08 -6.02 -3.85
N LEU A 129 1.07 -5.38 -2.68
CA LEU A 129 1.97 -4.26 -2.40
C LEU A 129 3.43 -4.71 -2.27
N VAL A 130 3.67 -5.87 -1.66
CA VAL A 130 5.00 -6.51 -1.63
C VAL A 130 5.46 -6.85 -3.04
N GLU A 131 4.64 -7.52 -3.85
CA GLU A 131 4.95 -7.87 -5.24
C GLU A 131 5.37 -6.64 -6.05
N MET A 132 4.59 -5.55 -5.98
CA MET A 132 4.93 -4.31 -6.68
C MET A 132 6.25 -3.72 -6.19
N ALA A 133 6.51 -3.71 -4.88
CA ALA A 133 7.76 -3.22 -4.33
C ALA A 133 8.96 -4.06 -4.80
N LEU A 134 8.87 -5.40 -4.76
CA LEU A 134 9.92 -6.30 -5.23
C LEU A 134 10.16 -6.15 -6.74
N ARG A 135 9.08 -6.03 -7.53
CA ARG A 135 9.14 -5.94 -8.99
C ARG A 135 9.64 -4.61 -9.50
N MET A 136 9.23 -3.51 -8.87
CA MET A 136 9.40 -2.16 -9.40
C MET A 136 10.57 -1.39 -8.79
N THR A 137 11.19 -1.88 -7.72
CA THR A 137 12.23 -1.12 -6.99
C THR A 137 13.52 -1.91 -6.89
N GLN A 138 14.65 -1.26 -7.14
CA GLN A 138 15.97 -1.93 -7.12
C GLN A 138 16.36 -2.43 -5.72
N ASN A 139 15.94 -1.73 -4.66
CA ASN A 139 16.22 -2.09 -3.27
C ASN A 139 15.09 -2.89 -2.60
N GLY A 140 13.99 -3.16 -3.30
CA GLY A 140 12.79 -3.80 -2.73
C GLY A 140 13.09 -5.14 -2.07
N CYS A 141 13.81 -6.03 -2.75
CA CYS A 141 14.19 -7.34 -2.20
C CYS A 141 15.04 -7.20 -0.94
N HIS A 142 16.09 -6.38 -0.97
CA HIS A 142 16.96 -6.15 0.18
C HIS A 142 16.20 -5.58 1.39
N VAL A 143 15.38 -4.55 1.18
CA VAL A 143 14.58 -3.95 2.27
C VAL A 143 13.56 -4.94 2.81
N PHE A 144 12.97 -5.78 1.95
CA PHE A 144 12.03 -6.81 2.38
C PHE A 144 12.70 -7.89 3.23
N GLU A 145 13.91 -8.32 2.85
CA GLU A 145 14.74 -9.24 3.66
C GLU A 145 15.06 -8.66 5.04
N GLU A 146 15.48 -7.38 5.11
CA GLU A 146 15.76 -6.69 6.37
C GLU A 146 14.54 -6.60 7.31
N CYS A 147 13.32 -6.72 6.77
CA CYS A 147 12.07 -6.69 7.53
C CYS A 147 11.56 -8.07 7.96
N ASP A 148 12.38 -9.13 7.86
CA ASP A 148 11.97 -10.54 8.01
C ASP A 148 10.87 -10.95 7.01
N GLY A 149 10.85 -10.33 5.83
CA GLY A 149 9.81 -10.54 4.82
C GLY A 149 9.81 -11.95 4.23
N VAL A 150 10.98 -12.48 3.89
CA VAL A 150 11.15 -13.84 3.34
C VAL A 150 10.58 -14.89 4.29
N THR A 151 10.99 -14.86 5.56
CA THR A 151 10.46 -15.75 6.62
C THR A 151 8.93 -15.69 6.74
N ARG A 152 8.32 -14.53 6.46
CA ARG A 152 6.85 -14.37 6.51
C ARG A 152 6.16 -14.90 5.28
N LEU A 153 6.77 -14.80 4.10
CA LEU A 153 6.27 -15.48 2.90
C LEU A 153 6.37 -16.99 3.07
N GLU A 154 7.49 -17.53 3.58
CA GLU A 154 7.65 -18.97 3.87
C GLU A 154 6.57 -19.47 4.84
N ALA A 155 6.20 -18.67 5.85
CA ALA A 155 5.15 -19.04 6.79
C ALA A 155 3.76 -19.17 6.12
N LEU A 156 3.54 -18.51 4.98
CA LEU A 156 2.28 -18.60 4.23
C LEU A 156 2.12 -19.95 3.51
N ASP A 157 3.16 -20.78 3.37
CA ASP A 157 3.03 -22.15 2.84
C ASP A 157 2.11 -23.04 3.68
N TYR A 158 1.88 -22.66 4.94
CA TYR A 158 0.97 -23.36 5.84
C TYR A 158 -0.42 -22.72 5.92
N HIS A 159 -0.70 -21.69 5.10
CA HIS A 159 -1.97 -20.99 5.11
C HIS A 159 -3.08 -21.83 4.46
N ASN A 160 -4.30 -21.80 5.03
CA ASN A 160 -5.42 -22.64 4.56
C ASN A 160 -5.98 -22.25 3.19
N ASN A 161 -5.65 -21.04 2.69
CA ASN A 161 -6.08 -20.57 1.38
C ASN A 161 -5.02 -20.88 0.32
N ASP A 162 -5.37 -21.74 -0.64
CA ASP A 162 -4.48 -22.18 -1.71
C ASP A 162 -3.95 -21.00 -2.55
N THR A 163 -4.79 -20.02 -2.90
CA THR A 163 -4.37 -18.85 -3.68
C THR A 163 -3.27 -18.05 -2.97
N ILE A 164 -3.42 -17.83 -1.65
CA ILE A 164 -2.41 -17.16 -0.84
C ILE A 164 -1.08 -17.93 -0.85
N ARG A 165 -1.13 -19.26 -0.71
CA ARG A 165 0.08 -20.11 -0.76
C ARG A 165 0.79 -19.98 -2.10
N HIS A 166 0.05 -20.11 -3.20
CA HIS A 166 0.62 -20.02 -4.54
C HIS A 166 1.26 -18.66 -4.79
N GLN A 167 0.58 -17.57 -4.41
CA GLN A 167 1.13 -16.22 -4.54
C GLN A 167 2.41 -16.03 -3.72
N ALA A 168 2.44 -16.48 -2.47
CA ALA A 168 3.63 -16.37 -1.63
C ALA A 168 4.81 -17.19 -2.18
N SER A 169 4.56 -18.42 -2.63
CA SER A 169 5.57 -19.28 -3.25
C SER A 169 6.12 -18.66 -4.53
N GLU A 170 5.26 -18.09 -5.39
CA GLU A 170 5.70 -17.44 -6.62
C GLU A 170 6.61 -16.24 -6.33
N LEU A 171 6.29 -15.43 -5.32
CA LEU A 171 7.16 -14.32 -4.90
C LEU A 171 8.53 -14.83 -4.41
N LEU A 172 8.55 -15.90 -3.62
CA LEU A 172 9.80 -16.51 -3.15
C LEU A 172 10.65 -17.03 -4.32
N ASP A 173 10.03 -17.78 -5.22
CA ASP A 173 10.72 -18.39 -6.37
C ASP A 173 11.28 -17.33 -7.32
N VAL A 174 10.50 -16.29 -7.62
CA VAL A 174 10.89 -15.25 -8.58
C VAL A 174 11.97 -14.32 -8.02
N TYR A 175 11.86 -13.91 -6.75
CA TYR A 175 12.69 -12.82 -6.21
C TYR A 175 13.79 -13.26 -5.24
N PHE A 176 13.72 -14.45 -4.65
CA PHE A 176 14.64 -14.87 -3.59
C PHE A 176 15.33 -16.22 -3.84
N TYR A 177 14.69 -17.16 -4.54
CA TYR A 177 15.26 -18.50 -4.78
C TYR A 177 15.72 -18.74 -6.22
N GLY A 178 15.19 -17.98 -7.19
CA GLY A 178 15.46 -18.16 -8.63
C GLY A 178 16.90 -17.89 -9.07
N GLU A 179 17.70 -17.16 -8.28
CA GLU A 179 19.12 -16.88 -8.59
C GLU A 179 20.10 -17.92 -8.04
N SER A 180 19.65 -18.92 -7.27
CA SER A 180 20.52 -19.93 -6.65
C SER A 180 20.86 -21.14 -7.55
N GLN A 181 20.51 -21.12 -8.85
CA GLN A 181 20.72 -22.27 -9.76
C GLN A 181 21.71 -22.04 -10.93
N GLU A 182 22.41 -20.92 -11.04
CA GLU A 182 23.46 -20.71 -12.07
C GLU A 182 24.88 -20.65 -11.49
N GLY A 183 25.28 -21.69 -10.73
CA GLY A 183 26.57 -21.70 -10.02
C GLY A 183 27.30 -23.04 -9.92
N ASP A 184 26.96 -24.04 -10.74
CA ASP A 184 27.75 -25.28 -10.83
C ASP A 184 27.87 -25.71 -12.31
N GLY A 185 28.93 -25.22 -12.96
CA GLY A 185 29.30 -25.52 -14.34
C GLY A 185 30.73 -25.12 -14.66
#